data_AF-A0A7V7D1H0-F1
#
_entry.id   AF-A0A7V7D1H0-F1
#
_cell.length_a   1.000
_cell.length_b   1.000
_cell.length_c   1.000
_cell.angle_alpha   90.00
_cell.angle_beta   90.00
_cell.angle_gamma   90.00
#
_symmetry.space_group_name_H-M   'P 1'
#
loop_
_entity.id
_entity.type
_entity.pdbx_description
1 polymer ?
#
loop_
_entity_poly.entity_id
_entity_poly.type
_entity_poly.pdbx_seq_one_letter_code
_entity_poly.pdbx_strand_id
1 'polypeptide(L)'
;MWNQITLRIRICLLLAALISVTLMGGMITIWYSFRMEVLLNQVIDKDIAAFQSAEALEIALVNQKGFLSYYFLDGDPEWLRRLGEARQVFKERMQKAHSIAETNEQKEALGRIESEYIQYIEIKDNVISYYKTGNRAEGAALHKSVRNSFFKILERCEEYKNLYTAGIMEMREDSGNEAQRLRIIVVIAMAAVLVLGFLLVFFLIHHILTPLHRLAVAADRKGASKKPGDEVYSLSISVRGLIEDAEKAQTELGKSRESLLQAEKMVSVGKLAAGMAHSIRNPLTSVKMRLFSLNRTLGLSNTQKDDFHVISE
;
A
#
# COMPACT_ATOMS: atom_id res chain seq x y z
N MET A 1 3.30 27.62 10.84
CA MET A 1 1.98 27.04 10.49
C MET A 1 1.68 25.73 11.23
N TRP A 2 2.65 24.81 11.40
CA TRP A 2 2.43 23.51 12.08
C TRP A 2 1.89 23.64 13.52
N ASN A 3 2.35 24.61 14.29
CA ASN A 3 1.98 24.79 15.71
C ASN A 3 0.57 25.36 15.97
N GLN A 4 -0.19 25.75 14.93
CA GLN A 4 -1.57 26.26 15.09
C GLN A 4 -2.64 25.21 14.77
N ILE A 5 -2.25 24.06 14.22
CA ILE A 5 -3.15 23.00 13.80
C ILE A 5 -3.38 22.05 14.97
N THR A 6 -4.63 21.67 15.23
CA THR A 6 -4.99 20.75 16.31
C THR A 6 -4.38 19.36 16.08
N LEU A 7 -4.09 18.62 17.16
CA LEU A 7 -3.50 17.27 17.06
C LEU A 7 -4.32 16.36 16.14
N ARG A 8 -5.65 16.49 16.18
CA ARG A 8 -6.60 15.77 15.31
C ARG A 8 -6.33 15.98 13.83
N ILE A 9 -6.22 17.25 13.43
CA ILE A 9 -6.04 17.63 12.03
C ILE A 9 -4.65 17.20 11.56
N ARG A 10 -3.61 17.30 12.40
CA ARG A 10 -2.26 16.81 12.05
C ARG A 10 -2.23 15.31 11.77
N ILE A 11 -2.84 14.51 12.63
CA ILE A 11 -2.88 13.05 12.45
C ILE A 11 -3.69 12.69 11.19
N CYS A 12 -4.83 13.35 10.97
CA CYS A 12 -5.62 13.13 9.75
C CYS A 12 -4.86 13.53 8.48
N LEU A 13 -4.11 14.65 8.50
CA LEU A 13 -3.30 15.09 7.35
C LEU A 13 -2.17 14.12 7.04
N LEU A 14 -1.46 13.60 8.06
CA LEU A 14 -0.41 12.60 7.86
C LEU A 14 -0.96 11.29 7.30
N LEU A 15 -2.10 10.83 7.80
CA LEU A 15 -2.78 9.64 7.28
C LEU A 15 -3.28 9.85 5.85
N ALA A 16 -3.89 11.00 5.56
CA ALA A 16 -4.35 11.33 4.21
C ALA A 16 -3.17 11.40 3.23
N ALA A 17 -2.03 11.98 3.63
CA ALA A 17 -0.82 12.00 2.81
C ALA A 17 -0.30 10.58 2.54
N LEU A 18 -0.26 9.71 3.55
CA LEU A 18 0.18 8.32 3.39
C LEU A 18 -0.72 7.54 2.41
N ILE A 19 -2.04 7.67 2.56
CA ILE A 19 -3.02 7.04 1.66
C ILE A 19 -2.90 7.63 0.25
N SER A 20 -2.66 8.94 0.12
CA SER A 20 -2.50 9.57 -1.19
C SER A 20 -1.27 9.03 -1.93
N VAL A 21 -0.14 8.82 -1.24
CA VAL A 21 1.08 8.25 -1.85
C VAL A 21 0.83 6.83 -2.36
N THR A 22 0.15 5.98 -1.58
CA THR A 22 -0.15 4.61 -1.99
C THR A 22 -1.15 4.55 -3.16
N LEU A 23 -2.18 5.41 -3.16
CA LEU A 23 -3.11 5.54 -4.28
C LEU A 23 -2.40 6.02 -5.55
N MET A 24 -1.49 7.00 -5.43
CA MET A 24 -0.72 7.51 -6.55
C MET A 24 0.20 6.43 -7.13
N GLY A 25 0.85 5.64 -6.27
CA GLY A 25 1.62 4.46 -6.69
C GLY A 25 0.76 3.43 -7.42
N GLY A 26 -0.45 3.14 -6.91
CA GLY A 26 -1.40 2.25 -7.59
C GLY A 26 -1.83 2.78 -8.97
N MET A 27 -2.13 4.07 -9.10
CA MET A 27 -2.46 4.70 -10.38
C MET A 27 -1.30 4.64 -11.38
N ILE A 28 -0.07 4.90 -10.92
CA ILE A 28 1.13 4.80 -11.77
C ILE A 28 1.30 3.36 -12.26
N THR A 29 1.12 2.36 -11.40
CA THR A 29 1.20 0.94 -11.78
C THR A 29 0.14 0.57 -12.81
N ILE A 30 -1.11 1.03 -12.63
CA ILE A 30 -2.19 0.82 -13.61
C ILE A 30 -1.85 1.49 -14.94
N TRP A 31 -1.41 2.75 -14.92
CA TRP A 31 -1.00 3.48 -16.13
C TRP A 31 0.17 2.81 -16.84
N TYR A 32 1.19 2.37 -16.09
CA TYR A 32 2.34 1.67 -16.63
C TYR A 32 1.94 0.31 -17.20
N SER A 33 0.98 -0.40 -16.60
CA SER A 33 0.42 -1.64 -17.15
C SER A 33 -0.26 -1.43 -18.51
N PHE A 34 -1.06 -0.37 -18.67
CA PHE A 34 -1.64 -0.02 -19.98
C PHE A 34 -0.57 0.38 -21.00
N ARG A 35 0.44 1.15 -20.57
CA ARG A 35 1.56 1.52 -21.44
C ARG A 35 2.41 0.33 -21.85
N MET A 36 2.61 -0.62 -20.93
CA MET A 36 3.34 -1.86 -21.18
C MET A 36 2.62 -2.73 -22.20
N GLU A 37 1.29 -2.79 -22.18
CA GLU A 37 0.48 -3.48 -23.20
C GLU A 37 0.69 -2.89 -24.60
N VAL A 38 0.91 -1.57 -24.69
CA VAL A 38 1.27 -0.89 -25.95
C VAL A 38 2.72 -1.16 -26.36
N LEU A 39 3.66 -1.12 -25.40
CA LEU A 39 5.09 -1.35 -25.64
C LEU A 39 5.44 -2.83 -25.88
N LEU A 40 4.68 -3.77 -25.34
CA LEU A 40 4.81 -5.21 -25.62
C LEU A 40 4.59 -5.49 -27.11
N ASN A 41 3.85 -4.64 -27.84
CA ASN A 41 3.82 -4.71 -29.31
C ASN A 41 5.21 -4.55 -29.95
N GLN A 42 6.21 -3.99 -29.25
CA GLN A 42 7.60 -3.92 -29.70
C GLN A 42 8.42 -5.17 -29.31
N VAL A 43 8.02 -5.94 -28.30
CA VAL A 43 8.69 -7.22 -27.96
C VAL A 43 8.21 -8.36 -28.87
N ILE A 44 7.14 -8.14 -29.65
CA ILE A 44 6.75 -8.97 -30.80
C ILE A 44 7.74 -8.81 -31.98
N ASP A 45 8.89 -8.15 -31.82
CA ASP A 45 9.87 -7.97 -32.90
C ASP A 45 10.36 -9.29 -33.50
N LYS A 46 10.53 -10.35 -32.69
CA LYS A 46 11.05 -11.63 -33.18
C LYS A 46 10.03 -12.39 -34.02
N ASP A 47 8.80 -12.51 -33.53
CA ASP A 47 7.73 -13.22 -34.24
C ASP A 47 7.21 -12.38 -35.43
N ILE A 48 7.21 -11.05 -35.32
CA ILE A 48 6.98 -10.15 -36.46
C ILE A 48 8.09 -10.31 -37.49
N ALA A 49 9.36 -10.35 -37.09
CA ALA A 49 10.46 -10.55 -38.04
C ALA A 49 10.39 -11.92 -38.72
N ALA A 50 9.97 -12.96 -38.01
CA ALA A 50 9.75 -14.29 -38.56
C ALA A 50 8.56 -14.32 -39.54
N PHE A 51 7.44 -13.70 -39.17
CA PHE A 51 6.28 -13.50 -40.06
C PHE A 51 6.67 -12.71 -41.32
N GLN A 52 7.38 -11.59 -41.18
CA GLN A 52 7.88 -10.79 -42.31
C GLN A 52 8.82 -11.59 -43.20
N SER A 53 9.63 -12.50 -42.64
CA SER A 53 10.46 -13.40 -43.41
C SER A 53 9.64 -14.41 -44.22
N ALA A 54 8.56 -14.95 -43.64
CA ALA A 54 7.64 -15.85 -44.34
C ALA A 54 6.87 -15.12 -45.46
N GLU A 55 6.39 -13.90 -45.20
CA GLU A 55 5.75 -13.05 -46.21
C GLU A 55 6.72 -12.69 -47.35
N ALA A 56 7.96 -12.31 -47.03
CA ALA A 56 8.97 -11.99 -48.04
C ALA A 56 9.31 -13.19 -48.93
N LEU A 57 9.26 -14.42 -48.40
CA LEU A 57 9.44 -15.65 -49.16
C LEU A 57 8.30 -15.87 -50.16
N GLU A 58 7.06 -15.69 -49.71
CA GLU A 58 5.86 -15.77 -50.56
C GLU A 58 5.89 -14.73 -51.68
N ILE A 59 6.20 -13.47 -51.36
CA ILE A 59 6.34 -12.38 -52.33
C ILE A 59 7.44 -12.72 -53.36
N ALA A 60 8.58 -13.26 -52.92
CA ALA A 60 9.66 -13.66 -53.82
C ALA A 60 9.23 -14.77 -54.79
N LEU A 61 8.36 -15.70 -54.38
CA LEU A 61 7.77 -16.71 -55.26
C LEU A 61 6.83 -16.06 -56.28
N VAL A 62 5.90 -15.22 -55.81
CA VAL A 62 4.91 -14.54 -56.66
C VAL A 62 5.58 -13.67 -57.71
N ASN A 63 6.70 -13.02 -57.38
CA ASN A 63 7.48 -12.21 -58.32
C ASN A 63 8.08 -13.00 -59.48
N GLN A 64 8.12 -14.33 -59.43
CA GLN A 64 8.55 -15.17 -60.56
C GLN A 64 7.41 -15.49 -61.54
N LYS A 65 6.17 -15.13 -61.18
CA LYS A 65 4.99 -15.37 -62.01
C LYS A 65 5.06 -14.48 -63.26
N GLY A 66 4.63 -15.03 -64.38
CA GLY A 66 4.51 -14.28 -65.62
C GLY A 66 5.78 -14.18 -66.45
N PHE A 67 6.99 -14.16 -65.87
CA PHE A 67 8.23 -14.05 -66.68
C PHE A 67 8.36 -15.10 -67.78
N LEU A 68 8.07 -16.36 -67.46
CA LEU A 68 8.06 -17.42 -68.47
C LEU A 68 6.94 -17.25 -69.51
N SER A 69 5.78 -16.74 -69.09
CA SER A 69 4.66 -16.45 -70.00
C SER A 69 4.98 -15.27 -70.93
N TYR A 70 5.68 -14.24 -70.45
CA TYR A 70 6.10 -13.11 -71.27
C TYR A 70 7.17 -13.51 -72.29
N TYR A 71 8.20 -14.27 -71.86
CA TYR A 71 9.18 -14.86 -72.77
C TYR A 71 8.51 -15.70 -73.88
N PHE A 72 7.44 -16.41 -73.55
CA PHE A 72 6.69 -17.18 -74.54
C PHE A 72 5.97 -16.29 -75.58
N LEU A 73 5.53 -15.09 -75.20
CA LEU A 73 4.78 -14.19 -76.07
C LEU A 73 5.68 -13.46 -77.06
N ASP A 74 6.80 -12.89 -76.60
CA ASP A 74 7.66 -12.01 -77.40
C ASP A 74 9.04 -12.61 -77.73
N GLY A 75 9.46 -13.67 -77.03
CA GLY A 75 10.77 -14.30 -77.19
C GLY A 75 11.94 -13.49 -76.61
N ASP A 76 11.69 -12.42 -75.85
CA ASP A 76 12.73 -11.55 -75.31
C ASP A 76 13.52 -12.25 -74.18
N PRO A 77 14.82 -12.54 -74.37
CA PRO A 77 15.64 -13.22 -73.36
C PRO A 77 15.77 -12.44 -72.05
N GLU A 78 15.46 -11.14 -72.02
CA GLU A 78 15.46 -10.33 -70.80
C GLU A 78 14.51 -10.88 -69.73
N TRP A 79 13.39 -11.46 -70.13
CA TRP A 79 12.46 -12.12 -69.20
C TRP A 79 13.10 -13.33 -68.48
N LEU A 80 13.98 -14.06 -69.17
CA LEU A 80 14.73 -15.17 -68.56
C LEU A 80 15.81 -14.67 -67.60
N ARG A 81 16.43 -13.52 -67.92
CA ARG A 81 17.39 -12.85 -67.03
C ARG A 81 16.71 -12.44 -65.71
N ARG A 82 15.56 -11.76 -65.79
CA ARG A 82 14.75 -11.35 -64.63
C ARG A 82 14.22 -12.54 -63.83
N LEU A 83 13.87 -13.65 -64.50
CA LEU A 83 13.51 -14.90 -63.82
C LEU A 83 14.68 -15.45 -63.00
N GLY A 84 15.91 -15.40 -63.53
CA GLY A 84 17.12 -15.79 -62.81
C GLY A 84 17.35 -14.96 -61.55
N GLU A 85 17.20 -13.64 -61.64
CA GLU A 85 17.30 -12.73 -60.48
C GLU A 85 16.25 -13.05 -59.42
N ALA A 86 14.98 -13.23 -59.81
CA ALA A 86 13.91 -13.56 -58.88
C ALA A 86 14.10 -14.93 -58.22
N ARG A 87 14.68 -15.92 -58.92
CA ARG A 87 15.06 -17.21 -58.33
C ARG A 87 16.14 -17.06 -57.26
N GLN A 88 17.12 -16.19 -57.48
CA GLN A 88 18.18 -15.91 -56.52
C GLN A 88 17.63 -15.24 -55.26
N VAL A 89 16.74 -14.24 -55.43
CA VAL A 89 16.05 -13.60 -54.31
C VAL A 89 15.27 -14.62 -53.49
N PHE A 90 14.51 -15.52 -54.13
CA PHE A 90 13.78 -16.57 -53.41
C PHE A 90 14.72 -17.48 -52.60
N LYS A 91 15.86 -17.89 -53.17
CA LYS A 91 16.86 -18.70 -52.48
C LYS A 91 17.42 -18.00 -51.23
N GLU A 92 17.71 -16.71 -51.33
CA GLU A 92 18.18 -15.91 -50.20
C GLU A 92 17.12 -15.77 -49.10
N ARG A 93 15.85 -15.54 -49.48
CA ARG A 93 14.72 -15.52 -48.54
C ARG A 93 14.52 -16.88 -47.86
N MET A 94 14.66 -17.98 -48.60
CA MET A 94 14.57 -19.35 -48.07
C MET A 94 15.65 -19.61 -47.02
N GLN A 95 16.90 -19.23 -47.30
CA GLN A 95 18.00 -19.35 -46.34
C GLN A 95 17.76 -18.51 -45.09
N LYS A 96 17.22 -17.30 -45.26
CA LYS A 96 16.87 -16.43 -44.13
C LYS A 96 15.76 -17.05 -43.28
N ALA A 97 14.72 -17.60 -43.90
CA ALA A 97 13.63 -18.27 -43.21
C ALA A 97 14.13 -19.48 -42.40
N HIS A 98 15.02 -20.31 -42.98
CA HIS A 98 15.68 -21.41 -42.27
C HIS A 98 16.49 -20.96 -41.05
N SER A 99 17.14 -19.79 -41.12
CA SER A 99 17.91 -19.23 -40.00
C SER A 99 17.05 -18.72 -38.83
N ILE A 100 15.78 -18.40 -39.08
CA ILE A 100 14.83 -17.88 -38.08
C ILE A 100 13.94 -19.01 -37.52
N ALA A 101 13.71 -20.08 -38.28
CA ALA A 101 12.87 -21.19 -37.86
C ALA A 101 13.40 -21.90 -36.60
N GLU A 102 12.58 -21.94 -35.54
CA GLU A 102 12.96 -22.50 -34.24
C GLU A 102 12.35 -23.88 -34.03
N THR A 103 11.05 -24.01 -34.34
CA THR A 103 10.30 -25.23 -34.09
C THR A 103 10.54 -26.29 -35.17
N ASN A 104 10.36 -27.56 -34.81
CA ASN A 104 10.48 -28.66 -35.77
C ASN A 104 9.43 -28.55 -36.88
N GLU A 105 8.23 -28.08 -36.56
CA GLU A 105 7.14 -27.87 -37.52
C GLU A 105 7.49 -26.80 -38.57
N GLN A 106 8.07 -25.67 -38.14
CA GLN A 106 8.55 -24.62 -39.05
C GLN A 106 9.65 -25.13 -39.99
N LYS A 107 10.63 -25.86 -39.44
CA LYS A 107 11.74 -26.44 -40.23
C LYS A 107 11.24 -27.48 -41.24
N GLU A 108 10.28 -28.29 -40.85
CA GLU A 108 9.67 -29.29 -41.75
C GLU A 108 8.88 -28.61 -42.88
N ALA A 109 8.08 -27.57 -42.56
CA ALA A 109 7.36 -26.79 -43.56
C ALA A 109 8.31 -26.16 -44.58
N LEU A 110 9.41 -25.54 -44.14
CA LEU A 110 10.43 -25.00 -45.04
C LEU A 110 11.10 -26.07 -45.90
N GLY A 111 11.44 -27.22 -45.32
CA GLY A 111 12.03 -28.33 -46.07
C GLY A 111 11.10 -28.86 -47.18
N ARG A 112 9.78 -28.88 -46.94
CA ARG A 112 8.78 -29.22 -47.96
C ARG A 112 8.72 -28.16 -49.06
N ILE A 113 8.67 -26.86 -48.71
CA ILE A 113 8.67 -25.76 -49.70
C ILE A 113 9.92 -25.83 -50.57
N GLU A 114 11.10 -26.02 -49.97
CA GLU A 114 12.38 -26.10 -50.68
C GLU A 114 12.41 -27.28 -51.67
N SER A 115 11.98 -28.46 -51.23
CA SER A 115 11.92 -29.67 -52.07
C SER A 115 10.97 -29.50 -53.26
N GLU A 116 9.76 -28.96 -53.02
CA GLU A 116 8.79 -28.70 -54.08
C GLU A 116 9.28 -27.60 -55.04
N TYR A 117 9.97 -26.59 -54.53
CA TYR A 117 10.55 -25.51 -55.33
C TYR A 117 11.69 -25.98 -56.24
N ILE A 118 12.53 -26.91 -55.79
CA ILE A 118 13.57 -27.52 -56.64
C ILE A 118 12.94 -28.25 -57.83
N GLN A 119 11.91 -29.07 -57.58
CA GLN A 119 11.17 -29.76 -58.65
C GLN A 119 10.48 -28.76 -59.60
N TYR A 120 9.90 -27.69 -59.05
CA TYR A 120 9.30 -26.62 -59.84
C TYR A 120 10.29 -25.94 -60.78
N ILE A 121 11.50 -25.62 -60.31
CA ILE A 121 12.55 -25.04 -61.15
C ILE A 121 12.93 -25.99 -62.28
N GLU A 122 13.13 -27.27 -61.98
CA GLU A 122 13.54 -28.28 -62.97
C GLU A 122 12.51 -28.41 -64.09
N ILE A 123 11.22 -28.54 -63.74
CA ILE A 123 10.14 -28.58 -64.73
C ILE A 123 10.11 -27.28 -65.55
N LYS A 124 10.29 -26.13 -64.90
CA LYS A 124 10.30 -24.81 -65.55
C LYS A 124 11.48 -24.66 -66.52
N ASP A 125 12.64 -25.21 -66.21
CA ASP A 125 13.82 -25.20 -67.07
C ASP A 125 13.65 -26.12 -68.29
N ASN A 126 13.01 -27.28 -68.12
CA ASN A 126 12.60 -28.13 -69.24
C ASN A 126 11.65 -27.39 -70.19
N VAL A 127 10.67 -26.65 -69.66
CA VAL A 127 9.77 -25.81 -70.45
C VAL A 127 10.54 -24.74 -71.23
N ILE A 128 11.50 -24.05 -70.60
CA ILE A 128 12.36 -23.06 -71.26
C ILE A 128 13.17 -23.72 -72.40
N SER A 129 13.69 -24.93 -72.18
CA SER A 129 14.45 -25.68 -73.18
C SER A 129 13.61 -26.01 -74.42
N TYR A 130 12.38 -26.54 -74.24
CA TYR A 130 11.45 -26.81 -75.35
C TYR A 130 11.14 -25.55 -76.16
N TYR A 131 10.99 -24.40 -75.51
CA TYR A 131 10.76 -23.14 -76.22
C TYR A 131 12.00 -22.65 -76.98
N LYS A 132 13.20 -22.83 -76.43
CA LYS A 132 14.46 -22.48 -77.11
C LYS A 132 14.72 -23.35 -78.35
N THR A 133 14.30 -24.61 -78.35
CA THR A 133 14.43 -25.53 -79.49
C THR A 133 13.30 -25.41 -80.51
N GLY A 134 12.35 -24.49 -80.30
CA GLY A 134 11.21 -24.26 -81.19
C GLY A 134 10.03 -25.22 -80.99
N ASN A 135 10.12 -26.17 -80.04
CA ASN A 135 9.07 -27.14 -79.77
C ASN A 135 7.97 -26.57 -78.85
N ARG A 136 7.11 -25.72 -79.42
CA ARG A 136 6.10 -24.95 -78.66
C ARG A 136 4.94 -25.78 -78.12
N ALA A 137 4.53 -26.86 -78.79
CA ALA A 137 3.37 -27.65 -78.36
C ALA A 137 3.67 -28.41 -77.07
N GLU A 138 4.82 -29.08 -77.02
CA GLU A 138 5.32 -29.81 -75.85
C GLU A 138 5.62 -28.86 -74.68
N GLY A 139 6.22 -27.70 -74.98
CA GLY A 139 6.43 -26.63 -73.99
C GLY A 139 5.12 -26.13 -73.38
N ALA A 140 4.07 -25.95 -74.18
CA ALA A 140 2.76 -25.47 -73.70
C ALA A 140 2.05 -26.51 -72.83
N ALA A 141 2.12 -27.79 -73.19
CA ALA A 141 1.58 -28.89 -72.39
C ALA A 141 2.24 -28.95 -71.00
N LEU A 142 3.58 -28.88 -70.97
CA LEU A 142 4.35 -28.93 -69.72
C LEU A 142 4.19 -27.65 -68.88
N HIS A 143 3.98 -26.48 -69.52
CA HIS A 143 3.70 -25.22 -68.83
C HIS A 143 2.45 -25.31 -67.93
N LYS A 144 1.43 -26.11 -68.30
CA LYS A 144 0.25 -26.31 -67.45
C LYS A 144 0.63 -26.97 -66.11
N SER A 145 1.54 -27.93 -66.12
CA SER A 145 2.07 -28.58 -64.91
C SER A 145 2.82 -27.59 -64.01
N VAL A 146 3.65 -26.72 -64.61
CA VAL A 146 4.37 -25.65 -63.89
C VAL A 146 3.43 -24.74 -63.11
N ARG A 147 2.25 -24.41 -63.66
CA ARG A 147 1.26 -23.59 -62.95
C ARG A 147 0.70 -24.29 -61.72
N ASN A 148 0.42 -25.59 -61.80
CA ASN A 148 -0.08 -26.36 -60.66
C ASN A 148 0.98 -26.45 -59.56
N SER A 149 2.24 -26.72 -59.92
CA SER A 149 3.35 -26.70 -58.96
C SER A 149 3.53 -25.32 -58.31
N PHE A 150 3.38 -24.23 -59.06
CA PHE A 150 3.44 -22.87 -58.51
C PHE A 150 2.37 -22.65 -57.45
N PHE A 151 1.10 -22.97 -57.73
CA PHE A 151 0.02 -22.77 -56.77
C PHE A 151 0.18 -23.65 -55.52
N LYS A 152 0.68 -24.87 -55.68
CA LYS A 152 0.98 -25.76 -54.56
C LYS A 152 2.06 -25.17 -53.64
N ILE A 153 3.14 -24.64 -54.19
CA ILE A 153 4.21 -24.01 -53.39
C ILE A 153 3.69 -22.73 -52.73
N LEU A 154 2.83 -21.96 -53.42
CA LEU A 154 2.20 -20.77 -52.86
C LEU A 154 1.35 -21.12 -51.64
N GLU A 155 0.51 -22.15 -51.74
CA GLU A 155 -0.27 -22.69 -50.61
C GLU A 155 0.65 -23.11 -49.45
N ARG A 156 1.77 -23.79 -49.73
CA ARG A 156 2.76 -24.12 -48.69
C ARG A 156 3.41 -22.89 -48.05
N CYS A 157 3.67 -21.83 -48.81
CA CYS A 157 4.18 -20.57 -48.26
C CYS A 157 3.14 -19.89 -47.35
N GLU A 158 1.85 -19.91 -47.75
CA GLU A 158 0.75 -19.40 -46.94
C GLU A 158 0.58 -20.20 -45.64
N GLU A 159 0.62 -21.54 -45.71
CA GLU A 159 0.60 -22.42 -44.53
C GLU A 159 1.76 -22.09 -43.57
N TYR A 160 2.99 -21.97 -44.10
CA TYR A 160 4.16 -21.61 -43.30
C TYR A 160 4.02 -20.22 -42.65
N LYS A 161 3.50 -19.24 -43.38
CA LYS A 161 3.20 -17.90 -42.84
C LYS A 161 2.17 -17.96 -41.71
N ASN A 162 1.15 -18.80 -41.84
CA ASN A 162 0.09 -18.96 -40.85
C ASN A 162 0.58 -19.57 -39.53
N LEU A 163 1.66 -20.36 -39.54
CA LEU A 163 2.30 -20.87 -38.31
C LEU A 163 2.77 -19.72 -37.39
N TYR A 164 3.20 -18.59 -37.96
CA TYR A 164 3.58 -17.40 -37.17
C TYR A 164 2.38 -16.56 -36.78
N THR A 165 1.35 -16.44 -37.63
CA THR A 165 0.12 -15.70 -37.29
C THR A 165 -0.57 -16.28 -36.06
N ALA A 166 -0.62 -17.61 -35.95
CA ALA A 166 -1.21 -18.29 -34.79
C ALA A 166 -0.45 -17.98 -33.49
N GLY A 167 0.89 -18.07 -33.50
CA GLY A 167 1.72 -17.76 -32.33
C GLY A 167 1.64 -16.29 -31.90
N ILE A 168 1.56 -15.35 -32.85
CA ILE A 168 1.41 -13.91 -32.55
C ILE A 168 0.06 -13.62 -31.87
N MET A 169 -1.03 -14.27 -32.30
CA MET A 169 -2.35 -14.07 -31.69
C MET A 169 -2.42 -14.67 -30.28
N GLU A 170 -1.87 -15.87 -30.07
CA GLU A 170 -1.87 -16.56 -28.78
C GLU A 170 -1.09 -15.78 -27.70
N MET A 171 0.10 -15.27 -28.02
CA MET A 171 0.87 -14.45 -27.07
C MET A 171 0.20 -13.11 -26.74
N ARG A 172 -0.58 -12.55 -27.67
CA ARG A 172 -1.31 -11.30 -27.45
C ARG A 172 -2.47 -11.47 -26.48
N GLU A 173 -3.11 -12.64 -26.49
CA GLU A 173 -4.23 -12.97 -25.61
C GLU A 173 -3.76 -13.32 -24.19
N ASP A 174 -2.69 -14.11 -24.06
CA ASP A 174 -2.10 -14.46 -22.75
C ASP A 174 -1.52 -13.23 -22.02
N SER A 175 -0.90 -12.31 -22.75
CA SER A 175 -0.37 -11.07 -22.18
C SER A 175 -1.48 -10.17 -21.59
N GLY A 176 -2.64 -10.10 -22.23
CA GLY A 176 -3.79 -9.33 -21.77
C GLY A 176 -4.36 -9.86 -20.44
N ASN A 177 -4.47 -11.18 -20.33
CA ASN A 177 -5.03 -11.84 -19.15
C ASN A 177 -4.16 -11.69 -17.89
N GLU A 178 -2.84 -11.81 -18.03
CA GLU A 178 -1.91 -11.59 -16.91
C GLU A 178 -1.88 -10.13 -16.45
N ALA A 179 -1.91 -9.17 -17.40
CA ALA A 179 -2.02 -7.75 -17.09
C ALA A 179 -3.34 -7.41 -16.38
N GLN A 180 -4.44 -8.04 -16.78
CA GLN A 180 -5.75 -7.86 -16.14
C GLN A 180 -5.75 -8.37 -14.69
N ARG A 181 -5.14 -9.53 -14.41
CA ARG A 181 -5.00 -10.06 -13.04
C ARG A 181 -4.22 -9.10 -12.14
N LEU A 182 -3.08 -8.57 -12.62
CA LEU A 182 -2.30 -7.58 -11.89
C LEU A 182 -3.11 -6.32 -11.60
N ARG A 183 -3.89 -5.81 -12.56
CA ARG A 183 -4.79 -4.65 -12.36
C ARG A 183 -5.83 -4.93 -11.28
N ILE A 184 -6.47 -6.10 -11.30
CA ILE A 184 -7.45 -6.50 -10.28
C ILE A 184 -6.81 -6.53 -8.89
N ILE A 185 -5.61 -7.13 -8.76
CA ILE A 185 -4.88 -7.17 -7.48
C ILE A 185 -4.58 -5.75 -6.98
N VAL A 186 -4.12 -4.84 -7.85
CA VAL A 186 -3.84 -3.44 -7.48
C VAL A 186 -5.11 -2.72 -7.04
N VAL A 187 -6.23 -2.88 -7.75
CA VAL A 187 -7.52 -2.27 -7.38
C VAL A 187 -8.02 -2.79 -6.04
N ILE A 188 -7.96 -4.11 -5.80
CA ILE A 188 -8.32 -4.72 -4.51
C ILE A 188 -7.43 -4.18 -3.39
N ALA A 189 -6.11 -4.08 -3.62
CA ALA A 189 -5.17 -3.55 -2.64
C ALA A 189 -5.45 -2.07 -2.33
N MET A 190 -5.73 -1.23 -3.34
CA MET A 190 -6.11 0.17 -3.15
C MET A 190 -7.41 0.31 -2.36
N ALA A 191 -8.42 -0.51 -2.68
CA ALA A 191 -9.67 -0.53 -1.94
C ALA A 191 -9.45 -0.94 -0.48
N ALA A 192 -8.64 -1.97 -0.22
CA ALA A 192 -8.29 -2.40 1.13
C ALA A 192 -7.58 -1.30 1.92
N VAL A 193 -6.62 -0.59 1.32
CA VAL A 193 -5.91 0.55 1.95
C VAL A 193 -6.87 1.68 2.30
N LEU A 194 -7.82 2.00 1.42
CA LEU A 194 -8.86 3.02 1.71
C LEU A 194 -9.74 2.61 2.90
N VAL A 195 -10.20 1.36 2.92
CA VAL A 195 -11.03 0.83 4.01
C VAL A 195 -10.27 0.83 5.34
N LEU A 196 -9.02 0.31 5.35
CA LEU A 196 -8.15 0.32 6.53
C LEU A 196 -7.84 1.74 7.01
N GLY A 197 -7.55 2.66 6.08
CA GLY A 197 -7.33 4.07 6.40
C GLY A 197 -8.53 4.73 7.06
N PHE A 198 -9.73 4.49 6.52
CA PHE A 198 -10.98 4.98 7.10
C PHE A 198 -11.24 4.40 8.49
N LEU A 199 -11.10 3.08 8.66
CA LEU A 199 -11.25 2.40 9.95
C LEU A 199 -10.26 2.94 10.99
N LEU A 200 -9.01 3.19 10.59
CA LEU A 200 -7.99 3.72 11.49
C LEU A 200 -8.30 5.16 11.92
N VAL A 201 -8.74 6.02 11.00
CA VAL A 201 -9.19 7.39 11.33
C VAL A 201 -10.39 7.35 12.27
N PHE A 202 -11.38 6.51 11.97
CA PHE A 202 -12.57 6.33 12.81
C PHE A 202 -12.18 5.88 14.23
N PHE A 203 -11.32 4.86 14.34
CA PHE A 203 -10.83 4.35 15.61
C PHE A 203 -10.09 5.43 16.41
N LEU A 204 -9.18 6.15 15.77
CA LEU A 204 -8.34 7.14 16.43
C LEU A 204 -9.17 8.35 16.94
N ILE A 205 -10.18 8.78 16.18
CA ILE A 205 -11.08 9.86 16.61
C ILE A 205 -11.99 9.39 17.75
N HIS A 206 -12.64 8.22 17.62
CA HIS A 206 -13.68 7.80 18.54
C HIS A 206 -13.14 7.18 19.83
N HIS A 207 -12.09 6.37 19.76
CA HIS A 207 -11.54 5.66 20.92
C HIS A 207 -10.39 6.39 21.63
N ILE A 208 -9.63 7.24 20.93
CA ILE A 208 -8.45 7.89 21.53
C ILE A 208 -8.70 9.38 21.73
N LEU A 209 -8.89 10.14 20.65
CA LEU A 209 -8.95 11.61 20.71
C LEU A 209 -10.19 12.14 21.43
N THR A 210 -11.36 11.52 21.26
CA THR A 210 -12.59 11.98 21.90
C THR A 210 -12.58 11.73 23.42
N PRO A 211 -12.26 10.52 23.92
CA PRO A 211 -12.13 10.29 25.35
C PRO A 211 -11.01 11.13 25.99
N LEU A 212 -9.87 11.26 25.31
CA LEU A 212 -8.76 12.10 25.77
C LEU A 212 -9.18 13.57 25.93
N HIS A 213 -9.93 14.10 24.95
CA HIS A 213 -10.46 15.45 25.02
C HIS A 213 -11.46 15.62 26.18
N ARG A 214 -12.35 14.64 26.39
CA ARG A 214 -13.29 14.66 27.52
C ARG A 214 -12.56 14.66 28.86
N LEU A 215 -11.50 13.86 29.00
CA LEU A 215 -10.66 13.83 30.20
C LEU A 215 -9.92 15.15 30.41
N ALA A 216 -9.36 15.73 29.35
CA ALA A 216 -8.68 17.02 29.40
C ALA A 216 -9.61 18.14 29.88
N VAL A 217 -10.85 18.18 29.35
CA VAL A 217 -11.88 19.15 29.75
C VAL A 217 -12.35 18.90 31.19
N ALA A 218 -12.58 17.65 31.59
CA ALA A 218 -13.01 17.32 32.96
C ALA A 218 -11.95 17.66 34.02
N ALA A 219 -10.66 17.61 33.65
CA ALA A 219 -9.56 17.96 34.53
C ALA A 219 -9.27 19.48 34.58
N ASP A 220 -9.73 20.28 33.59
CA ASP A 220 -9.53 21.73 33.56
C ASP A 220 -10.56 22.48 34.44
N ARG A 221 -10.36 22.43 35.75
CA ARG A 221 -11.23 23.09 36.75
C ARG A 221 -11.10 24.63 36.81
N LYS A 222 -10.04 25.22 36.24
CA LYS A 222 -9.74 26.67 36.37
C LYS A 222 -9.82 27.45 35.04
N GLY A 223 -10.20 26.80 33.94
CA GLY A 223 -10.14 27.42 32.61
C GLY A 223 -8.72 27.83 32.24
N ALA A 224 -7.71 27.10 32.74
CA ALA A 224 -6.30 27.42 32.56
C ALA A 224 -5.87 27.14 31.10
N SER A 225 -6.57 26.25 30.39
CA SER A 225 -6.28 25.94 28.99
C SER A 225 -6.83 27.00 28.03
N LYS A 226 -6.12 28.13 27.87
CA LYS A 226 -6.49 29.20 26.92
C LYS A 226 -6.23 28.87 25.44
N LYS A 227 -5.64 27.71 25.11
CA LYS A 227 -5.31 27.32 23.73
C LYS A 227 -6.11 26.10 23.28
N PRO A 228 -7.13 26.27 22.43
CA PRO A 228 -7.80 25.14 21.80
C PRO A 228 -6.84 24.52 20.79
N GLY A 229 -6.46 23.26 20.99
CA GLY A 229 -5.85 22.46 19.91
C GLY A 229 -4.80 21.42 20.27
N ASP A 230 -4.30 21.38 21.50
CA ASP A 230 -3.37 20.32 21.93
C ASP A 230 -3.92 19.62 23.17
N GLU A 231 -4.70 18.57 22.93
CA GLU A 231 -5.34 17.77 23.97
C GLU A 231 -4.32 17.18 24.95
N VAL A 232 -3.12 16.81 24.48
CA VAL A 232 -2.05 16.26 25.32
C VAL A 232 -1.45 17.34 26.21
N TYR A 233 -1.17 18.52 25.64
CA TYR A 233 -0.64 19.65 26.39
C TYR A 233 -1.64 20.15 27.46
N SER A 234 -2.92 20.27 27.09
CA SER A 234 -3.98 20.70 28.03
C SER A 234 -4.15 19.70 29.18
N LEU A 235 -4.17 18.39 28.90
CA LEU A 235 -4.25 17.36 29.93
C LEU A 235 -3.02 17.37 30.85
N SER A 236 -1.82 17.57 30.30
CA SER A 236 -0.58 17.64 31.09
C SER A 236 -0.62 18.77 32.13
N ILE A 237 -1.11 19.96 31.75
CA ILE A 237 -1.28 21.08 32.67
C ILE A 237 -2.32 20.75 33.75
N SER A 238 -3.48 20.21 33.36
CA SER A 238 -4.54 19.87 34.30
C SER A 238 -4.12 18.79 35.31
N VAL A 239 -3.41 17.75 34.86
CA VAL A 239 -2.87 16.70 35.73
C VAL A 239 -1.85 17.28 36.70
N ARG A 240 -0.96 18.16 36.25
CA ARG A 240 0.02 18.80 37.13
C ARG A 240 -0.65 19.66 38.20
N GLY A 241 -1.71 20.39 37.84
CA GLY A 241 -2.52 21.14 38.79
C GLY A 241 -3.22 20.24 39.82
N LEU A 242 -3.75 19.09 39.38
CA LEU A 242 -4.36 18.11 40.29
C LEU A 242 -3.35 17.51 41.28
N ILE A 243 -2.11 17.27 40.85
CA ILE A 243 -1.03 16.79 41.74
C ILE A 243 -0.70 17.84 42.79
N GLU A 244 -0.52 19.10 42.39
CA GLU A 244 -0.24 20.20 43.32
C GLU A 244 -1.38 20.43 44.33
N ASP A 245 -2.63 20.35 43.88
CA ASP A 245 -3.79 20.50 44.76
C ASP A 245 -3.94 19.29 45.72
N ALA A 246 -3.59 18.08 45.28
CA ALA A 246 -3.57 16.89 46.15
C ALA A 246 -2.49 17.01 47.25
N GLU A 247 -1.30 17.49 46.91
CA GLU A 247 -0.21 17.74 47.88
C GLU A 247 -0.62 18.80 48.93
N LYS A 248 -1.30 19.87 48.49
CA LYS A 248 -1.85 20.89 49.40
C LYS A 248 -2.92 20.31 50.32
N ALA A 249 -3.88 19.58 49.77
CA ALA A 249 -4.94 18.95 50.55
C ALA A 249 -4.37 17.97 51.59
N GLN A 250 -3.35 17.19 51.22
CA GLN A 250 -2.66 16.29 52.14
C GLN A 250 -1.96 17.05 53.27
N THR A 251 -1.31 18.18 52.95
CA THR A 251 -0.64 19.04 53.93
C THR A 251 -1.63 19.69 54.90
N GLU A 252 -2.74 20.21 54.39
CA GLU A 252 -3.82 20.80 55.20
C GLU A 252 -4.49 19.77 56.11
N LEU A 253 -4.75 18.56 55.60
CA LEU A 253 -5.24 17.44 56.40
C LEU A 253 -4.27 17.07 57.54
N GLY A 254 -2.97 17.09 57.28
CA GLY A 254 -1.94 16.88 58.30
C GLY A 254 -2.03 17.92 59.43
N LYS A 255 -2.08 19.21 59.07
CA LYS A 255 -2.23 20.31 60.03
C LYS A 255 -3.54 20.24 60.82
N SER A 256 -4.64 19.90 60.16
CA SER A 256 -5.94 19.73 60.82
C SER A 256 -5.92 18.58 61.82
N ARG A 257 -5.27 17.46 61.49
CA ARG A 257 -5.11 16.32 62.43
C ARG A 257 -4.27 16.70 63.64
N GLU A 258 -3.16 17.41 63.44
CA GLU A 258 -2.31 17.87 64.54
C GLU A 258 -3.07 18.82 65.48
N SER A 259 -3.84 19.74 64.90
CA SER A 259 -4.67 20.69 65.66
C SER A 259 -5.74 19.95 66.47
N LEU A 260 -6.38 18.92 65.91
CA LEU A 260 -7.35 18.10 66.63
C LEU A 260 -6.71 17.31 67.78
N LEU A 261 -5.51 16.75 67.58
CA LEU A 261 -4.77 16.07 68.64
C LEU A 261 -4.41 17.02 69.79
N GLN A 262 -3.99 18.24 69.49
CA GLN A 262 -3.76 19.26 70.52
C GLN A 262 -5.05 19.62 71.27
N ALA A 263 -6.16 19.81 70.55
CA ALA A 263 -7.46 20.10 71.16
C ALA A 263 -7.92 18.96 72.09
N GLU A 264 -7.77 17.70 71.66
CA GLU A 264 -8.08 16.51 72.46
C GLU A 264 -7.21 16.43 73.73
N LYS A 265 -5.91 16.74 73.60
CA LYS A 265 -5.00 16.82 74.74
C LYS A 265 -5.41 17.92 75.72
N MET A 266 -5.78 19.11 75.24
CA MET A 266 -6.26 20.20 76.11
C MET A 266 -7.57 19.85 76.81
N VAL A 267 -8.52 19.19 76.14
CA VAL A 267 -9.76 18.70 76.77
C VAL A 267 -9.44 17.68 77.86
N SER A 268 -8.50 16.77 77.62
CA SER A 268 -8.05 15.79 78.62
C SER A 268 -7.40 16.46 79.83
N VAL A 269 -6.53 17.46 79.60
CA VAL A 269 -5.95 18.29 80.68
C VAL A 269 -7.04 19.04 81.43
N GLY A 270 -8.03 19.61 80.74
CA GLY A 270 -9.17 20.29 81.36
C GLY A 270 -10.01 19.36 82.25
N LYS A 271 -10.28 18.13 81.80
CA LYS A 271 -10.95 17.10 82.62
C LYS A 271 -10.14 16.73 83.87
N LEU A 272 -8.82 16.55 83.72
CA LEU A 272 -7.93 16.26 84.85
C LEU A 272 -7.85 17.44 85.82
N ALA A 273 -7.74 18.67 85.33
CA ALA A 273 -7.72 19.88 86.15
C ALA A 273 -9.04 20.07 86.92
N ALA A 274 -10.19 19.83 86.27
CA ALA A 274 -11.49 19.84 86.94
C ALA A 274 -11.60 18.75 88.01
N GLY A 275 -11.13 17.52 87.71
CA GLY A 275 -11.06 16.43 88.67
C GLY A 275 -10.14 16.73 89.86
N MET A 276 -8.98 17.35 89.61
CA MET A 276 -8.02 17.75 90.63
C MET A 276 -8.54 18.91 91.48
N ALA A 277 -9.20 19.90 90.87
CA ALA A 277 -9.86 20.98 91.62
C ALA A 277 -10.96 20.43 92.53
N HIS A 278 -11.74 19.45 92.06
CA HIS A 278 -12.74 18.77 92.87
C HIS A 278 -12.11 17.97 94.02
N SER A 279 -11.03 17.22 93.75
CA SER A 279 -10.35 16.42 94.78
C SER A 279 -9.58 17.25 95.80
N ILE A 280 -9.14 18.46 95.48
CA ILE A 280 -8.53 19.42 96.42
C ILE A 280 -9.61 20.14 97.24
N ARG A 281 -10.74 20.51 96.62
CA ARG A 281 -11.85 21.18 97.31
C ARG A 281 -12.43 20.33 98.44
N ASN A 282 -12.54 19.02 98.24
CA ASN A 282 -13.13 18.10 99.22
C ASN A 282 -12.41 18.12 100.59
N PRO A 283 -11.08 17.88 100.68
CA PRO A 283 -10.36 17.97 101.94
C PRO A 283 -10.29 19.40 102.49
N LEU A 284 -10.16 20.44 101.65
CA LEU A 284 -10.23 21.83 102.12
C LEU A 284 -11.58 22.16 102.77
N THR A 285 -12.67 21.64 102.22
CA THR A 285 -14.01 21.78 102.81
C THR A 285 -14.09 21.07 104.15
N SER A 286 -13.52 19.86 104.26
CA SER A 286 -13.41 19.12 105.52
C SER A 286 -12.55 19.86 106.56
N VAL A 287 -11.43 20.45 106.15
CA VAL A 287 -10.56 21.28 107.00
C VAL A 287 -11.29 22.53 107.47
N LYS A 288 -11.94 23.27 106.56
CA LYS A 288 -12.75 24.47 106.88
C LYS A 288 -13.87 24.14 107.88
N MET A 289 -14.58 23.02 107.69
CA MET A 289 -15.61 22.56 108.63
C MET A 289 -15.04 22.17 110.01
N ARG A 290 -13.88 21.51 110.04
CA ARG A 290 -13.22 21.12 111.30
C ARG A 290 -12.65 22.33 112.04
N LEU A 291 -12.07 23.29 111.32
CA LEU A 291 -11.63 24.58 111.84
C LEU A 291 -12.83 25.36 112.42
N PHE A 292 -13.94 25.43 111.68
CA PHE A 292 -15.17 26.06 112.17
C PHE A 292 -15.70 25.43 113.48
N SER A 293 -15.64 24.10 113.60
CA SER A 293 -15.99 23.39 114.83
C SER A 293 -15.03 23.69 116.00
N LEU A 294 -13.71 23.70 115.75
CA LEU A 294 -12.69 24.00 116.76
C LEU A 294 -12.81 25.43 117.31
N ASN A 295 -13.06 26.42 116.45
CA ASN A 295 -13.31 27.82 116.85
C ASN A 295 -14.50 27.95 117.80
N ARG A 296 -15.51 27.09 117.66
CA ARG A 296 -16.72 27.11 118.51
C ARG A 296 -16.56 26.39 119.84
N THR A 297 -15.54 25.54 119.97
CA THR A 297 -15.35 24.66 121.14
C THR A 297 -14.20 25.10 122.04
N LEU A 298 -13.22 25.83 121.51
CA LEU A 298 -12.05 26.32 122.26
C LEU A 298 -12.16 27.82 122.56
N GLY A 299 -11.74 28.25 123.75
CA GLY A 299 -11.62 29.66 124.11
C GLY A 299 -10.38 30.30 123.48
N LEU A 300 -10.46 30.68 122.20
CA LEU A 300 -9.34 31.26 121.44
C LEU A 300 -9.08 32.74 121.78
N SER A 301 -7.81 33.15 121.76
CA SER A 301 -7.40 34.56 121.91
C SER A 301 -7.80 35.39 120.69
N ASN A 302 -7.80 36.73 120.82
CA ASN A 302 -8.18 37.61 119.70
C ASN A 302 -7.26 37.45 118.47
N THR A 303 -5.96 37.23 118.66
CA THR A 303 -5.03 36.98 117.55
C THR A 303 -5.31 35.65 116.83
N GLN A 304 -5.69 34.60 117.57
CA GLN A 304 -6.02 33.30 116.98
C GLN A 304 -7.35 33.32 116.22
N LYS A 305 -8.29 34.20 116.59
CA LYS A 305 -9.55 34.39 115.86
C LYS A 305 -9.34 35.07 114.51
N ASP A 306 -8.44 36.05 114.45
CA ASP A 306 -8.08 36.72 113.19
C ASP A 306 -7.39 35.75 112.22
N ASP A 307 -6.42 34.95 112.69
CA ASP A 307 -5.76 33.93 111.86
C ASP A 307 -6.75 32.89 111.31
N PHE A 308 -7.73 32.48 112.12
CA PHE A 308 -8.80 31.59 111.68
C PHE A 308 -9.70 32.23 110.62
N HIS A 309 -10.04 33.52 110.77
CA HIS A 309 -10.87 34.23 109.79
C HIS A 309 -10.20 34.26 108.42
N VAL A 310 -8.90 34.57 108.37
CA VAL A 310 -8.10 34.61 107.12
C VAL A 310 -8.00 33.24 106.43
N ILE A 311 -7.84 32.15 107.19
CA ILE A 311 -7.75 30.79 106.61
C ILE A 311 -9.14 30.26 106.18
N SER A 312 -10.21 30.84 106.72
CA SER A 312 -11.59 30.39 106.49
C SER A 312 -12.33 31.12 105.39
N GLU A 313 -11.80 32.20 104.79
CA GLU A 313 -12.33 32.73 103.52
C GLU A 313 -12.00 31.76 102.38
#